data_AF-A0A2T2WCP0-F1
#
_entry.id   AF-A0A2T2WCP0-F1
#
_cell.length_a   1.000
_cell.length_b   1.000
_cell.length_c   1.000
_cell.angle_alpha   90.00
_cell.angle_beta   90.00
_cell.angle_gamma   90.00
#
_symmetry.space_group_name_H-M   'P 1'
#
loop_
_entity.id
_entity.type
_entity.pdbx_description
1 polymer ?
#
loop_
_entity_poly.entity_id
_entity_poly.type
_entity_poly.pdbx_seq_one_letter_code
_entity_poly.pdbx_strand_id
1 'polypeptide(L)'
;MDDGLVWVAVLCLAVLGAIFWQKLHILEITNQVLIVIDLILISVAIRISGGLASPVYIVYGGEAVFLTAYGTLRYSAAGVVALILAYGLATDGWDTRTFWWRVTILGLYLLAAGGLGYEYRRTRSRSRENYLVLQQLSRLRTLQDSIVEERDIDVVLTRLLAEARETTHAKIAYLVRLDDRGRIQRVVTNGITLPETLDYSQLQAPSAFQVLGDQDEGAWADPVCQQLWQSGMRTLALMPLRQEEILYGWMGLATDRSPSALNSQELIIRSLADVMSTQMKFYASQMVAAKRGQLLTILERVSRIVNRNLDMEQLLRSLREAVAQVLEIDSFFVVLTLPDDSSHAFMQYLWDDGVEYPSEVIDLDPQGLTGRVIVSGEPLLLGEGVNEGKLTGSNKAPRGMIFVPLAHEGRVLGAMSVQSYRIEYDPEHVEFLSVIAAQASVAIRNAQMYQQSQEIALTDHLTELGNSRRFDMALQSTIEVAEELQQPLALLLIDSDSLKIINDRFGHRAGDLHLQRLAEVIRDNIREDDRAFRYAGDEFVVILPKTDIVDAIHVGERIRHELEVRPCVWRETFILRSTISVGAAAWRPGMTADSLFQAADRAMYEAKKAGKNRVAQA
;
A
#
# COMPACT_ATOMS: atom_id res chain seq x y z
N MET A 1 -39.19 43.13 81.78
CA MET A 1 -38.63 41.82 81.36
C MET A 1 -39.81 40.89 81.28
N ASP A 2 -40.35 40.71 80.07
CA ASP A 2 -41.37 39.70 79.82
C ASP A 2 -40.77 38.67 78.86
N ASP A 3 -40.57 37.46 79.38
CA ASP A 3 -39.98 36.32 78.68
C ASP A 3 -40.75 35.92 77.41
N GLY A 4 -41.97 36.43 77.21
CA GLY A 4 -42.77 36.18 76.00
C GLY A 4 -42.14 36.72 74.71
N LEU A 5 -41.40 37.83 74.75
CA LEU A 5 -40.79 38.43 73.56
C LEU A 5 -39.57 37.64 73.05
N VAL A 6 -38.83 37.01 73.96
CA VAL A 6 -37.68 36.17 73.61
C VAL A 6 -38.16 34.87 72.97
N TRP A 7 -39.25 34.27 73.48
CA TRP A 7 -39.83 33.07 72.89
C TRP A 7 -40.46 33.30 71.51
N VAL A 8 -41.07 34.47 71.27
CA VAL A 8 -41.57 34.82 69.93
C VAL A 8 -40.42 35.03 68.93
N ALA A 9 -39.32 35.66 69.35
CA ALA A 9 -38.14 35.83 68.49
C ALA A 9 -37.46 34.50 68.14
N VAL A 10 -37.36 33.57 69.10
CA VAL A 10 -36.80 32.22 68.87
C VAL A 10 -37.72 31.38 67.98
N LEU A 11 -39.05 31.50 68.13
CA LEU A 11 -40.02 30.82 67.27
C LEU A 11 -39.99 31.37 65.83
N CYS A 12 -39.84 32.68 65.66
CA CYS A 12 -39.68 33.30 64.33
C CYS A 12 -38.37 32.89 63.65
N LEU A 13 -37.26 32.81 64.38
CA LEU A 13 -35.97 32.33 63.86
C LEU A 13 -36.01 30.84 63.48
N ALA A 14 -36.72 30.00 64.23
CA ALA A 14 -36.90 28.59 63.91
C ALA A 14 -37.79 28.38 62.66
N VAL A 15 -38.84 29.20 62.50
CA VAL A 15 -39.71 29.18 61.31
C VAL A 15 -38.96 29.69 60.06
N LEU A 16 -38.15 30.75 60.19
CA LEU A 16 -37.32 31.26 59.10
C LEU A 16 -36.22 30.26 58.70
N GLY A 17 -35.58 29.58 59.67
CA GLY A 17 -34.61 28.52 59.41
C GLY A 17 -35.22 27.30 58.70
N ALA A 18 -36.44 26.91 59.06
CA ALA A 18 -37.17 25.81 58.41
C ALA A 18 -37.60 26.16 56.97
N ILE A 19 -38.02 27.41 56.72
CA ILE A 19 -38.35 27.90 55.36
C ILE A 19 -37.10 27.97 54.48
N PHE A 20 -35.96 28.35 55.05
CA PHE A 20 -34.67 28.45 54.34
C PHE A 20 -34.10 27.08 53.95
N TRP A 21 -34.34 26.03 54.76
CA TRP A 21 -33.89 24.67 54.46
C TRP A 21 -34.74 23.99 53.36
N GLN A 22 -36.04 24.27 53.27
CA GLN A 22 -36.97 23.40 52.53
C GLN A 22 -37.22 23.77 51.04
N LYS A 23 -36.69 24.86 50.48
CA LYS A 23 -36.96 25.21 49.05
C LYS A 23 -35.77 25.79 48.29
N LEU A 24 -34.82 24.93 47.96
CA LEU A 24 -33.74 25.22 47.01
C LEU A 24 -34.18 25.08 45.53
N HIS A 25 -35.40 25.48 45.13
CA HIS A 25 -35.83 25.42 43.72
C HIS A 25 -36.96 26.37 43.28
N ILE A 26 -37.38 27.32 44.13
CA ILE A 26 -38.36 28.38 43.75
C ILE A 26 -37.80 29.72 44.23
N LEU A 27 -36.81 30.26 43.51
CA LEU A 27 -35.92 31.29 44.05
C LEU A 27 -35.76 32.57 43.20
N GLU A 28 -36.58 32.79 42.18
CA GLU A 28 -36.50 34.05 41.41
C GLU A 28 -37.58 35.07 41.78
N ILE A 29 -38.80 34.66 42.13
CA ILE A 29 -39.90 35.60 42.44
C ILE A 29 -40.03 35.85 43.96
N THR A 30 -39.85 34.81 44.78
CA THR A 30 -40.01 34.84 46.25
C THR A 30 -38.96 35.73 46.95
N ASN A 31 -37.77 35.86 46.37
CA ASN A 31 -36.68 36.66 46.95
C ASN A 31 -36.88 38.17 46.79
N GLN A 32 -37.63 38.63 45.78
CA GLN A 32 -37.86 40.06 45.56
C GLN A 32 -38.79 40.66 46.61
N VAL A 33 -39.80 39.90 47.03
CA VAL A 33 -40.78 40.32 48.04
C VAL A 33 -40.18 40.26 49.44
N LEU A 34 -39.36 39.24 49.73
CA LEU A 34 -38.71 39.08 51.04
C LEU A 34 -37.75 40.24 51.38
N ILE A 35 -36.92 40.66 50.42
CA ILE A 35 -35.96 41.76 50.63
C ILE A 35 -36.67 43.07 50.96
N VAL A 36 -37.79 43.37 50.29
CA VAL A 36 -38.57 44.59 50.54
C VAL A 36 -39.22 44.54 51.93
N ILE A 37 -39.74 43.38 52.33
CA ILE A 37 -40.34 43.17 53.67
C ILE A 37 -39.28 43.31 54.77
N ASP A 38 -38.09 42.72 54.60
CA ASP A 38 -37.00 42.81 55.57
C ASP A 38 -36.49 44.25 55.72
N LEU A 39 -36.35 45.00 54.62
CA LEU A 39 -35.99 46.43 54.65
C LEU A 39 -37.04 47.30 55.39
N ILE A 40 -38.32 47.00 55.23
CA ILE A 40 -39.41 47.67 55.95
C ILE A 40 -39.36 47.30 57.45
N LEU A 41 -39.20 46.03 57.79
CA LEU A 41 -39.09 45.56 59.18
C LEU A 41 -37.89 46.17 59.90
N ILE A 42 -36.73 46.24 59.23
CA ILE A 42 -35.51 46.87 59.77
C ILE A 42 -35.74 48.36 59.98
N SER A 43 -36.38 49.06 59.03
CA SER A 43 -36.69 50.49 59.15
C SER A 43 -37.64 50.78 60.31
N VAL A 44 -38.65 49.93 60.51
CA VAL A 44 -39.60 50.02 61.65
C VAL A 44 -38.90 49.72 62.98
N ALA A 45 -38.03 48.70 63.03
CA ALA A 45 -37.28 48.35 64.23
C ALA A 45 -36.30 49.46 64.67
N ILE A 46 -35.66 50.15 63.72
CA ILE A 46 -34.79 51.29 63.98
C ILE A 46 -35.59 52.49 64.52
N ARG A 47 -36.81 52.71 64.00
CA ARG A 47 -37.71 53.77 64.46
C ARG A 47 -38.18 53.54 65.90
N ILE A 48 -38.48 52.29 66.27
CA ILE A 48 -38.94 51.94 67.62
C ILE A 48 -37.79 51.95 68.63
N SER A 49 -36.55 51.66 68.22
CA SER A 49 -35.38 51.53 69.11
C SER A 49 -34.60 52.83 69.37
N GLY A 50 -35.15 53.99 69.01
CA GLY A 50 -34.59 55.30 69.39
C GLY A 50 -33.53 55.87 68.43
N GLY A 51 -33.48 55.38 67.19
CA GLY A 51 -32.64 55.95 66.12
C GLY A 51 -31.21 55.41 66.06
N LEU A 52 -30.37 56.11 65.27
CA LEU A 52 -29.07 55.66 64.75
C LEU A 52 -27.96 55.36 65.78
N ALA A 53 -28.19 55.65 67.07
CA ALA A 53 -27.24 55.38 68.15
C ALA A 53 -27.52 54.06 68.91
N SER A 54 -28.55 53.31 68.52
CA SER A 54 -28.91 52.03 69.13
C SER A 54 -27.93 50.91 68.72
N PRO A 55 -27.51 50.02 69.65
CA PRO A 55 -26.70 48.83 69.34
C PRO A 55 -27.32 47.91 68.28
N VAL A 56 -28.65 47.97 68.13
CA VAL A 56 -29.43 47.23 67.13
C VAL A 56 -29.06 47.66 65.71
N TYR A 57 -28.64 48.92 65.49
CA TYR A 57 -28.27 49.43 64.17
C TYR A 57 -26.98 48.82 63.62
N ILE A 58 -26.03 48.41 64.48
CA ILE A 58 -24.76 47.81 64.04
C ILE A 58 -24.98 46.39 63.50
N VAL A 59 -25.86 45.62 64.16
CA VAL A 59 -26.19 44.25 63.75
C VAL A 59 -27.03 44.26 62.46
N TYR A 60 -28.08 45.07 62.40
CA TYR A 60 -28.95 45.15 61.22
C TYR A 60 -28.35 45.96 60.06
N GLY A 61 -27.47 46.93 60.34
CA GLY A 61 -26.75 47.67 59.32
C GLY A 61 -25.76 46.78 58.56
N GLY A 62 -25.13 45.82 59.23
CA GLY A 62 -24.30 44.80 58.59
C GLY A 62 -25.10 43.88 57.68
N GLU A 63 -26.25 43.41 58.14
CA GLU A 63 -27.17 42.56 57.35
C GLU A 63 -27.77 43.31 56.16
N ALA A 64 -28.19 44.56 56.35
CA ALA A 64 -28.67 45.42 55.27
C ALA A 64 -27.56 45.64 54.24
N VAL A 65 -26.32 45.93 54.64
CA VAL A 65 -25.19 46.09 53.71
C VAL A 65 -24.90 44.78 52.97
N PHE A 66 -24.99 43.63 53.64
CA PHE A 66 -24.76 42.32 53.02
C PHE A 66 -25.86 41.94 52.02
N LEU A 67 -27.13 42.14 52.39
CA LEU A 67 -28.30 41.95 51.52
C LEU A 67 -28.31 42.95 50.36
N THR A 68 -27.83 44.18 50.58
CA THR A 68 -27.69 45.20 49.54
C THR A 68 -26.55 44.85 48.60
N ALA A 69 -25.38 44.44 49.09
CA ALA A 69 -24.28 43.98 48.25
C ALA A 69 -24.70 42.75 47.44
N TYR A 70 -25.39 41.79 48.06
CA TYR A 70 -25.92 40.59 47.41
C TYR A 70 -26.99 40.92 46.35
N GLY A 71 -27.91 41.85 46.66
CA GLY A 71 -28.94 42.32 45.73
C GLY A 71 -28.36 43.11 44.56
N THR A 72 -27.35 43.95 44.79
CA THR A 72 -26.67 44.76 43.76
C THR A 72 -25.80 43.89 42.84
N LEU A 73 -25.25 42.79 43.36
CA LEU A 73 -24.54 41.76 42.59
C LEU A 73 -25.48 40.93 41.69
N ARG A 74 -26.79 40.88 41.99
CA ARG A 74 -27.72 39.95 41.33
C ARG A 74 -28.86 40.62 40.54
N TYR A 75 -29.31 41.84 40.88
CA TYR A 75 -30.48 42.48 40.24
C TYR A 75 -30.34 44.01 39.99
N SER A 76 -31.05 44.46 38.94
CA SER A 76 -31.05 45.77 38.28
C SER A 76 -31.34 46.99 39.17
N ALA A 77 -31.08 48.19 38.63
CA ALA A 77 -31.30 49.55 39.17
C ALA A 77 -32.51 49.77 40.10
N ALA A 78 -33.57 48.97 39.99
CA ALA A 78 -34.71 48.94 40.90
C ALA A 78 -34.33 48.70 42.39
N GLY A 79 -33.33 47.87 42.68
CA GLY A 79 -32.88 47.62 44.05
C GLY A 79 -32.27 48.85 44.72
N VAL A 80 -31.57 49.68 43.93
CA VAL A 80 -30.99 50.94 44.40
C VAL A 80 -32.09 51.98 44.64
N VAL A 81 -33.09 52.07 43.75
CA VAL A 81 -34.25 52.97 43.92
C VAL A 81 -35.09 52.61 45.15
N ALA A 82 -35.31 51.31 45.42
CA ALA A 82 -35.99 50.85 46.62
C ALA A 82 -35.24 51.22 47.91
N LEU A 83 -33.91 51.18 47.88
CA LEU A 83 -33.06 51.59 49.01
C LEU A 83 -33.15 53.10 49.28
N ILE A 84 -33.19 53.91 48.22
CA ILE A 84 -33.33 55.38 48.32
C ILE A 84 -34.71 55.74 48.90
N LEU A 85 -35.76 55.03 48.47
CA LEU A 85 -37.12 55.20 49.00
C LEU A 85 -37.21 54.75 50.47
N ALA A 86 -36.64 53.61 50.83
CA ALA A 86 -36.61 53.12 52.22
C ALA A 86 -35.80 54.05 53.14
N TYR A 87 -34.65 54.54 52.68
CA TYR A 87 -33.82 55.50 53.41
C TYR A 87 -34.50 56.87 53.56
N GLY A 88 -35.22 57.33 52.53
CA GLY A 88 -36.01 58.56 52.55
C GLY A 88 -37.24 58.47 53.47
N LEU A 89 -37.86 57.29 53.57
CA LEU A 89 -39.01 57.04 54.45
C LEU A 89 -38.61 56.83 55.92
N ALA A 90 -37.37 56.40 56.20
CA ALA A 90 -36.88 56.10 57.55
C ALA A 90 -36.34 57.33 58.32
N THR A 91 -36.27 58.51 57.71
CA THR A 91 -35.67 59.70 58.32
C THR A 91 -36.67 60.86 58.41
N ASP A 92 -37.19 61.14 59.62
CA ASP A 92 -37.99 62.34 59.89
C ASP A 92 -37.08 63.59 59.86
N GLY A 93 -37.17 64.39 58.79
CA GLY A 93 -36.59 65.74 58.69
C GLY A 93 -35.20 65.82 58.05
N TRP A 94 -35.12 66.40 56.85
CA TRP A 94 -33.87 66.67 56.14
C TRP A 94 -33.24 67.97 56.68
N ASP A 95 -32.40 67.88 57.71
CA ASP A 95 -31.67 69.07 58.21
C ASP A 95 -30.52 69.46 57.26
N THR A 96 -30.44 70.76 56.96
CA THR A 96 -29.58 71.36 55.92
C THR A 96 -28.08 71.10 56.08
N ARG A 97 -27.59 70.80 57.29
CA ARG A 97 -26.16 70.57 57.54
C ARG A 97 -25.63 69.19 57.15
N THR A 98 -26.48 68.16 57.08
CA THR A 98 -26.03 66.79 56.73
C THR A 98 -26.44 66.33 55.34
N PHE A 99 -27.26 67.13 54.65
CA PHE A 99 -27.78 66.91 53.30
C PHE A 99 -26.69 66.57 52.28
N TRP A 100 -25.69 67.44 52.14
CA TRP A 100 -24.69 67.35 51.06
C TRP A 100 -23.79 66.12 51.17
N TRP A 101 -23.35 65.76 52.39
CA TRP A 101 -22.56 64.56 52.61
C TRP A 101 -23.34 63.27 52.31
N ARG A 102 -24.64 63.24 52.65
CA ARG A 102 -25.50 62.08 52.39
C ARG A 102 -25.81 61.90 50.91
N VAL A 103 -26.08 62.99 50.18
CA VAL A 103 -26.27 62.96 48.71
C VAL A 103 -24.98 62.51 47.99
N THR A 104 -23.83 62.95 48.47
CA THR A 104 -22.52 62.55 47.90
C THR A 104 -22.26 61.06 48.09
N ILE A 105 -22.55 60.51 49.28
CA ILE A 105 -22.44 59.07 49.54
C ILE A 105 -23.40 58.29 48.64
N LEU A 106 -24.65 58.74 48.50
CA LEU A 106 -25.63 58.12 47.59
C LEU A 106 -25.15 58.10 46.13
N GLY A 107 -24.58 59.22 45.66
CA GLY A 107 -24.02 59.35 44.32
C GLY A 107 -22.83 58.43 44.08
N LEU A 108 -21.94 58.28 45.07
CA LEU A 108 -20.82 57.33 45.03
C LEU A 108 -21.31 55.87 44.98
N TYR A 109 -22.35 55.53 45.75
CA TYR A 109 -22.97 54.20 45.68
C TYR A 109 -23.61 53.93 44.31
N LEU A 110 -24.30 54.91 43.72
CA LEU A 110 -24.87 54.80 42.37
C LEU A 110 -23.80 54.61 41.30
N LEU A 111 -22.69 55.34 41.38
CA LEU A 111 -21.55 55.20 40.47
C LEU A 111 -20.87 53.84 40.62
N ALA A 112 -20.63 53.39 41.86
CA ALA A 112 -20.04 52.08 42.13
C ALA A 112 -20.94 50.94 41.64
N ALA A 113 -22.26 51.02 41.88
CA ALA A 113 -23.23 50.05 41.39
C ALA A 113 -23.31 50.05 39.85
N GLY A 114 -23.24 51.23 39.21
CA GLY A 114 -23.18 51.37 37.76
C GLY A 114 -21.93 50.73 37.15
N GLY A 115 -20.76 50.96 37.74
CA GLY A 115 -19.49 50.37 37.32
C GLY A 115 -19.45 48.85 37.48
N LEU A 116 -19.88 48.34 38.64
CA LEU A 116 -19.95 46.89 38.89
C LEU A 116 -20.98 46.21 37.98
N GLY A 117 -22.14 46.83 37.74
CA GLY A 117 -23.15 46.33 36.81
C GLY A 117 -22.70 46.35 35.34
N TYR A 118 -21.83 47.29 34.95
CA TYR A 118 -21.20 47.30 33.63
C TYR A 118 -20.20 46.15 33.48
N GLU A 119 -19.26 45.99 34.42
CA GLU A 119 -18.27 44.90 34.37
C GLU A 119 -18.90 43.50 34.51
N TYR A 120 -19.98 43.36 35.30
CA TYR A 120 -20.72 42.10 35.37
C TYR A 120 -21.39 41.74 34.04
N ARG A 121 -22.03 42.71 33.34
CA ARG A 121 -22.62 42.47 32.01
C ARG A 121 -21.54 42.12 30.98
N ARG A 122 -20.40 42.80 31.02
CA ARG A 122 -19.24 42.53 30.16
C ARG A 122 -18.68 41.12 30.40
N THR A 123 -18.56 40.71 31.66
CA THR A 123 -18.06 39.38 32.04
C THR A 123 -19.06 38.28 31.68
N ARG A 124 -20.35 38.48 31.91
CA ARG A 124 -21.41 37.52 31.57
C ARG A 124 -21.53 37.30 30.05
N SER A 125 -21.30 38.33 29.26
CA SER A 125 -21.23 38.20 27.79
C SER A 125 -20.07 37.31 27.37
N ARG A 126 -18.86 37.57 27.91
CA ARG A 126 -17.66 36.74 27.67
C ARG A 126 -17.84 35.30 28.17
N SER A 127 -18.46 35.09 29.33
CA SER A 127 -18.72 33.74 29.84
C SER A 127 -19.72 32.97 28.99
N ARG A 128 -20.72 33.64 28.40
CA ARG A 128 -21.65 33.01 27.45
C ARG A 128 -20.95 32.62 26.14
N GLU A 129 -20.11 33.50 25.60
CA GLU A 129 -19.28 33.17 24.43
C GLU A 129 -18.35 31.99 24.73
N ASN A 130 -17.65 32.02 25.87
CA ASN A 130 -16.76 30.92 26.27
C ASN A 130 -17.53 29.61 26.50
N TYR A 131 -18.75 29.67 27.05
CA TYR A 131 -19.60 28.49 27.24
C TYR A 131 -20.05 27.89 25.90
N LEU A 132 -20.41 28.72 24.93
CA LEU A 132 -20.76 28.28 23.57
C LEU A 132 -19.55 27.64 22.87
N VAL A 133 -18.37 28.26 22.97
CA VAL A 133 -17.12 27.71 22.42
C VAL A 133 -16.77 26.37 23.08
N LEU A 134 -16.91 26.25 24.39
CA LEU A 134 -16.68 24.99 25.12
C LEU A 134 -17.67 23.89 24.73
N GLN A 135 -18.94 24.25 24.52
CA GLN A 135 -19.96 23.31 24.06
C GLN A 135 -19.67 22.82 22.63
N GLN A 136 -19.20 23.71 21.75
CA GLN A 136 -18.75 23.35 20.41
C GLN A 136 -17.52 22.43 20.44
N LEU A 137 -16.53 22.72 21.28
CA LEU A 137 -15.34 21.87 21.46
C LEU A 137 -15.71 20.48 21.99
N SER A 138 -16.68 20.38 22.90
CA SER A 138 -17.14 19.08 23.43
C SER A 138 -17.86 18.23 22.38
N ARG A 139 -18.66 18.83 21.49
CA ARG A 139 -19.32 18.11 20.39
C ARG A 139 -18.32 17.65 19.34
N LEU A 140 -17.38 18.51 18.96
CA LEU A 140 -16.32 18.14 18.02
C LEU A 140 -15.47 16.99 18.58
N ARG A 141 -15.15 17.00 19.89
CA ARG A 141 -14.38 15.93 20.53
C ARG A 141 -15.12 14.60 20.55
N THR A 142 -16.41 14.59 20.90
CA THR A 142 -17.24 13.37 20.90
C THR A 142 -17.43 12.80 19.50
N LEU A 143 -17.57 13.66 18.48
CA LEU A 143 -17.53 13.25 17.08
C LEU A 143 -16.18 12.63 16.72
N GLN A 144 -15.08 13.29 17.08
CA GLN A 144 -13.74 12.80 16.78
C GLN A 144 -13.48 11.42 17.41
N ASP A 145 -13.88 11.22 18.67
CA ASP A 145 -13.75 9.93 19.36
C ASP A 145 -14.57 8.82 18.65
N SER A 146 -15.78 9.15 18.16
CA SER A 146 -16.63 8.20 17.42
C SER A 146 -16.15 7.88 16.00
N ILE A 147 -15.33 8.75 15.41
CA ILE A 147 -14.80 8.62 14.04
C ILE A 147 -13.55 7.74 14.02
N VAL A 148 -12.74 7.76 15.09
CA VAL A 148 -11.49 7.00 15.17
C VAL A 148 -11.71 5.48 15.15
N GLU A 149 -12.87 5.00 15.62
CA GLU A 149 -13.16 3.56 15.68
C GLU A 149 -13.80 3.01 14.39
N GLU A 150 -14.30 3.86 13.51
CA GLU A 150 -15.07 3.45 12.32
C GLU A 150 -14.14 3.24 11.10
N ARG A 151 -14.19 2.05 10.48
CA ARG A 151 -13.36 1.73 9.31
C ARG A 151 -14.00 2.12 7.97
N ASP A 152 -15.32 2.33 7.96
CA ASP A 152 -16.06 2.72 6.77
C ASP A 152 -16.19 4.25 6.69
N ILE A 153 -15.52 4.83 5.68
CA ILE A 153 -15.58 6.28 5.45
C ILE A 153 -16.99 6.76 5.13
N ASP A 154 -17.84 5.95 4.50
CA ASP A 154 -19.20 6.39 4.16
C ASP A 154 -20.04 6.57 5.44
N VAL A 155 -19.82 5.73 6.45
CA VAL A 155 -20.46 5.87 7.77
C VAL A 155 -19.97 7.13 8.48
N VAL A 156 -18.66 7.38 8.47
CA VAL A 156 -18.04 8.59 9.05
C VAL A 156 -18.59 9.85 8.40
N LEU A 157 -18.60 9.89 7.07
CA LEU A 157 -19.07 11.04 6.29
C LEU A 157 -20.57 11.27 6.49
N THR A 158 -21.38 10.21 6.54
CA THR A 158 -22.82 10.32 6.81
C THR A 158 -23.10 10.94 8.18
N ARG A 159 -22.33 10.55 9.21
CA ARG A 159 -22.45 11.14 10.56
C ARG A 159 -22.01 12.60 10.59
N LEU A 160 -20.87 12.94 9.98
CA LEU A 160 -20.40 14.32 9.88
C LEU A 160 -21.40 15.20 9.11
N LEU A 161 -22.03 14.66 8.08
CA LEU A 161 -23.05 15.36 7.29
C LEU A 161 -24.33 15.61 8.11
N ALA A 162 -24.73 14.64 8.94
CA ALA A 162 -25.83 14.81 9.87
C ALA A 162 -25.55 15.90 10.92
N GLU A 163 -24.34 15.93 11.49
CA GLU A 163 -23.92 16.99 12.43
C GLU A 163 -23.91 18.37 11.75
N ALA A 164 -23.41 18.45 10.51
CA ALA A 164 -23.41 19.68 9.73
C ALA A 164 -24.82 20.22 9.56
N ARG A 165 -25.77 19.34 9.24
CA ARG A 165 -27.19 19.68 9.13
C ARG A 165 -27.77 20.19 10.46
N GLU A 166 -27.54 19.47 11.55
CA GLU A 166 -28.09 19.83 12.87
C GLU A 166 -27.51 21.12 13.42
N THR A 167 -26.19 21.31 13.34
CA THR A 167 -25.49 22.48 13.87
C THR A 167 -25.81 23.73 13.07
N THR A 168 -25.97 23.59 11.76
CA THR A 168 -26.33 24.74 10.90
C THR A 168 -27.83 25.00 10.84
N HIS A 169 -28.64 24.10 11.42
CA HIS A 169 -30.10 24.10 11.26
C HIS A 169 -30.54 24.10 9.80
N ALA A 170 -29.72 23.52 8.91
CA ALA A 170 -30.10 23.25 7.54
C ALA A 170 -31.20 22.18 7.53
N LYS A 171 -32.10 22.24 6.55
CA LYS A 171 -33.11 21.18 6.37
C LYS A 171 -32.51 19.96 5.69
N ILE A 172 -31.57 20.21 4.78
CA ILE A 172 -30.93 19.21 3.94
C ILE A 172 -29.42 19.43 3.96
N ALA A 173 -28.68 18.33 3.98
CA ALA A 173 -27.25 18.30 3.74
C ALA A 173 -26.94 17.22 2.72
N TYR A 174 -26.00 17.48 1.81
CA TYR A 174 -25.49 16.49 0.88
C TYR A 174 -23.98 16.64 0.70
N LEU A 175 -23.35 15.56 0.24
CA LEU A 175 -21.92 15.44 0.06
C LEU A 175 -21.66 14.74 -1.27
N VAL A 176 -20.80 15.32 -2.10
CA VAL A 176 -20.33 14.70 -3.33
C VAL A 176 -18.87 14.32 -3.14
N ARG A 177 -18.53 13.05 -3.40
CA ARG A 177 -17.17 12.52 -3.32
C ARG A 177 -16.63 12.27 -4.72
N LEU A 178 -15.38 12.67 -4.93
CA LEU A 178 -14.64 12.44 -6.17
C LEU A 178 -13.73 11.21 -6.06
N ASP A 179 -13.51 10.54 -7.19
CA ASP A 179 -12.44 9.57 -7.37
C ASP A 179 -11.09 10.29 -7.55
N ASP A 180 -10.01 9.51 -7.63
CA ASP A 180 -8.65 9.97 -7.87
C ASP A 180 -8.46 10.68 -9.23
N ARG A 181 -9.40 10.49 -10.17
CA ARG A 181 -9.43 11.15 -11.49
C ARG A 181 -10.35 12.38 -11.51
N GLY A 182 -10.92 12.77 -10.36
CA GLY A 182 -11.82 13.91 -10.24
C GLY A 182 -13.23 13.66 -10.76
N ARG A 183 -13.62 12.41 -11.02
CA ARG A 183 -14.99 12.02 -11.41
C ARG A 183 -15.81 11.72 -10.17
N ILE A 184 -17.13 11.86 -10.28
CA ILE A 184 -18.02 11.67 -9.15
C ILE A 184 -18.13 10.19 -8.83
N GLN A 185 -17.64 9.82 -7.64
CA GLN A 185 -17.64 8.46 -7.16
C GLN A 185 -18.93 8.15 -6.40
N ARG A 186 -19.42 9.08 -5.59
CA ARG A 186 -20.60 8.88 -4.73
C ARG A 186 -21.24 10.19 -4.32
N VAL A 187 -22.56 10.18 -4.12
CA VAL A 187 -23.32 11.26 -3.48
C VAL A 187 -24.02 10.71 -2.23
N VAL A 188 -23.83 11.38 -1.11
CA VAL A 188 -24.44 11.05 0.19
C VAL A 188 -25.38 12.16 0.59
N THR A 189 -26.61 11.83 1.02
CA THR A 189 -27.62 12.82 1.38
C THR A 189 -28.14 12.60 2.80
N ASN A 190 -28.57 13.68 3.45
CA ASN A 190 -29.21 13.66 4.75
C ASN A 190 -30.36 14.67 4.78
N GLY A 191 -31.57 14.21 5.12
CA GLY A 191 -32.78 15.05 5.13
C GLY A 191 -33.52 15.14 3.78
N ILE A 192 -33.02 14.49 2.72
CA ILE A 192 -33.71 14.30 1.44
C ILE A 192 -33.28 12.99 0.78
N THR A 193 -34.18 12.42 -0.02
CA THR A 193 -33.86 11.37 -0.98
C THR A 193 -33.83 12.01 -2.37
N LEU A 194 -32.67 12.03 -3.03
CA LEU A 194 -32.56 12.50 -4.40
C LEU A 194 -33.02 11.40 -5.37
N PRO A 195 -33.72 11.74 -6.48
CA PRO A 195 -34.07 10.77 -7.51
C PRO A 195 -32.86 10.03 -8.08
N GLU A 196 -32.99 8.72 -8.30
CA GLU A 196 -31.95 7.91 -8.98
C GLU A 196 -31.71 8.34 -10.44
N THR A 197 -32.69 9.04 -11.04
CA THR A 197 -32.64 9.54 -12.42
C THR A 197 -31.84 10.83 -12.59
N LEU A 198 -31.28 11.41 -11.52
CA LEU A 198 -30.43 12.59 -11.65
C LEU A 198 -29.12 12.23 -12.36
N ASP A 199 -28.75 13.01 -13.37
CA ASP A 199 -27.45 12.88 -14.02
C ASP A 199 -26.36 13.55 -13.17
N TYR A 200 -25.74 12.75 -12.30
CA TYR A 200 -24.66 13.21 -11.44
C TYR A 200 -23.39 13.59 -12.22
N SER A 201 -23.23 13.19 -13.49
CA SER A 201 -22.02 13.53 -14.26
C SER A 201 -21.92 15.03 -14.61
N GLN A 202 -23.04 15.77 -14.51
CA GLN A 202 -23.12 17.20 -14.82
C GLN A 202 -22.81 18.10 -13.62
N LEU A 203 -22.58 17.55 -12.43
CA LEU A 203 -22.31 18.35 -11.25
C LEU A 203 -20.99 19.10 -11.37
N GLN A 204 -20.98 20.37 -10.93
CA GLN A 204 -19.79 21.22 -10.95
C GLN A 204 -19.31 21.52 -9.54
N ALA A 205 -18.02 21.32 -9.29
CA ALA A 205 -17.43 21.60 -8.00
C ALA A 205 -17.32 23.12 -7.75
N PRO A 206 -17.70 23.61 -6.56
CA PRO A 206 -17.49 25.01 -6.17
C PRO A 206 -16.00 25.34 -6.06
N SER A 207 -15.59 26.51 -6.56
CA SER A 207 -14.20 26.98 -6.44
C SER A 207 -13.87 27.50 -5.04
N ALA A 208 -14.86 28.03 -4.32
CA ALA A 208 -14.76 28.55 -2.97
C ALA A 208 -16.08 28.38 -2.22
N PHE A 209 -16.08 28.65 -0.92
CA PHE A 209 -17.31 28.74 -0.15
C PHE A 209 -18.23 29.80 -0.75
N GLN A 210 -19.48 29.44 -1.01
CA GLN A 210 -20.48 30.33 -1.58
C GLN A 210 -21.86 30.01 -1.01
N VAL A 211 -22.67 31.05 -0.83
CA VAL A 211 -24.07 30.92 -0.43
C VAL A 211 -24.94 31.52 -1.52
N LEU A 212 -25.79 30.67 -2.10
CA LEU A 212 -26.74 30.98 -3.16
C LEU A 212 -28.11 31.24 -2.55
N GLY A 213 -28.82 32.26 -3.04
CA GLY A 213 -30.22 32.55 -2.67
C GLY A 213 -31.20 32.32 -3.82
N ASP A 214 -32.48 32.62 -3.59
CA ASP A 214 -33.55 32.55 -4.61
C ASP A 214 -33.22 33.32 -5.92
N GLN A 215 -32.39 34.36 -5.85
CA GLN A 215 -32.02 35.17 -7.01
C GLN A 215 -30.99 34.47 -7.92
N ASP A 216 -30.37 33.40 -7.42
CA ASP A 216 -29.29 32.66 -8.07
C ASP A 216 -29.76 31.31 -8.67
N GLU A 217 -31.08 31.03 -8.65
CA GLU A 217 -31.67 29.76 -9.13
C GLU A 217 -31.29 29.43 -10.59
N GLY A 218 -30.98 30.45 -11.41
CA GLY A 218 -30.50 30.29 -12.79
C GLY A 218 -28.98 30.36 -12.98
N ALA A 219 -28.21 30.71 -11.95
CA ALA A 219 -26.76 30.95 -12.06
C ALA A 219 -25.92 29.67 -11.88
N TRP A 220 -26.47 28.66 -11.21
CA TRP A 220 -25.79 27.39 -10.92
C TRP A 220 -26.60 26.22 -11.48
N ALA A 221 -26.23 25.74 -12.67
CA ALA A 221 -26.95 24.70 -13.42
C ALA A 221 -26.67 23.26 -12.92
N ASP A 222 -26.60 23.09 -11.61
CA ASP A 222 -26.40 21.78 -10.98
C ASP A 222 -27.77 21.09 -10.79
N PRO A 223 -27.98 19.86 -11.29
CA PRO A 223 -29.26 19.16 -11.17
C PRO A 223 -29.68 18.88 -9.72
N VAL A 224 -28.73 18.71 -8.79
CA VAL A 224 -29.03 18.57 -7.35
C VAL A 224 -29.54 19.90 -6.79
N CYS A 225 -28.90 21.02 -7.15
CA CYS A 225 -29.38 22.33 -6.71
C CYS A 225 -30.78 22.64 -7.26
N GLN A 226 -31.05 22.33 -8.54
CA GLN A 226 -32.38 22.43 -9.15
C GLN A 226 -33.45 21.63 -8.39
N GLN A 227 -33.13 20.40 -8.03
CA GLN A 227 -34.04 19.57 -7.23
C GLN A 227 -34.32 20.18 -5.84
N LEU A 228 -33.32 20.82 -5.22
CA LEU A 228 -33.47 21.44 -3.90
C LEU A 228 -34.34 22.70 -3.95
N TRP A 229 -34.21 23.54 -4.98
CA TRP A 229 -35.09 24.69 -5.20
C TRP A 229 -36.54 24.24 -5.42
N GLN A 230 -36.76 23.23 -6.26
CA GLN A 230 -38.09 22.63 -6.47
C GLN A 230 -38.69 22.05 -5.18
N SER A 231 -37.84 21.60 -4.26
CA SER A 231 -38.23 21.09 -2.94
C SER A 231 -38.51 22.21 -1.90
N GLY A 232 -38.51 23.47 -2.33
CA GLY A 232 -38.84 24.63 -1.51
C GLY A 232 -37.68 25.17 -0.67
N MET A 233 -36.44 24.78 -0.96
CA MET A 233 -35.25 25.41 -0.36
C MET A 233 -34.98 26.75 -1.05
N ARG A 234 -34.60 27.76 -0.26
CA ARG A 234 -34.39 29.13 -0.73
C ARG A 234 -32.95 29.62 -0.62
N THR A 235 -32.16 28.91 0.19
CA THR A 235 -30.75 29.20 0.40
C THR A 235 -29.96 27.91 0.35
N LEU A 236 -28.87 27.91 -0.41
CA LEU A 236 -27.90 26.81 -0.47
C LEU A 236 -26.50 27.33 -0.14
N ALA A 237 -25.78 26.65 0.75
CA ALA A 237 -24.35 26.88 0.98
C ALA A 237 -23.56 25.72 0.36
N LEU A 238 -22.57 26.05 -0.48
CA LEU A 238 -21.68 25.09 -1.13
C LEU A 238 -20.26 25.31 -0.61
N MET A 239 -19.67 24.25 -0.07
CA MET A 239 -18.35 24.26 0.55
C MET A 239 -17.46 23.21 -0.10
N PRO A 240 -16.40 23.60 -0.84
CA PRO A 240 -15.45 22.62 -1.37
C PRO A 240 -14.69 21.93 -0.24
N LEU A 241 -14.50 20.62 -0.37
CA LEU A 241 -13.69 19.81 0.52
C LEU A 241 -12.32 19.64 -0.09
N ARG A 242 -11.43 20.58 0.25
CA ARG A 242 -10.05 20.63 -0.25
C ARG A 242 -9.08 20.48 0.90
N GLN A 243 -7.99 19.78 0.63
CA GLN A 243 -6.81 19.82 1.49
C GLN A 243 -5.59 20.05 0.60
N GLU A 244 -4.86 21.12 0.88
CA GLU A 244 -3.80 21.63 -0.01
C GLU A 244 -4.39 21.91 -1.41
N GLU A 245 -3.82 21.35 -2.48
CA GLU A 245 -4.28 21.53 -3.86
C GLU A 245 -5.30 20.46 -4.31
N ILE A 246 -5.61 19.47 -3.46
CA ILE A 246 -6.45 18.33 -3.84
C ILE A 246 -7.90 18.57 -3.42
N LEU A 247 -8.83 18.43 -4.37
CA LEU A 247 -10.28 18.44 -4.15
C LEU A 247 -10.80 17.02 -3.99
N TYR A 248 -11.29 16.69 -2.79
CA TYR A 248 -11.89 15.38 -2.50
C TYR A 248 -13.40 15.33 -2.79
N GLY A 249 -14.03 16.50 -2.92
CA GLY A 249 -15.47 16.61 -3.04
C GLY A 249 -15.99 17.98 -2.64
N TRP A 250 -17.30 18.10 -2.43
CA TRP A 250 -17.91 19.28 -1.82
C TRP A 250 -19.13 18.90 -1.00
N MET A 251 -19.42 19.73 0.00
CA MET A 251 -20.60 19.64 0.85
C MET A 251 -21.59 20.73 0.47
N GLY A 252 -22.87 20.37 0.36
CA GLY A 252 -23.97 21.29 0.19
C GLY A 252 -24.92 21.27 1.38
N LEU A 253 -25.35 22.44 1.83
CA LEU A 253 -26.34 22.62 2.89
C LEU A 253 -27.49 23.48 2.35
N ALA A 254 -28.74 23.07 2.56
CA ALA A 254 -29.89 23.79 2.06
C ALA A 254 -30.93 24.07 3.15
N THR A 255 -31.53 25.26 3.09
CA THR A 255 -32.55 25.74 4.02
C THR A 255 -33.59 26.60 3.31
N ASP A 256 -34.77 26.74 3.90
CA ASP A 256 -35.85 27.62 3.45
C ASP A 256 -35.77 29.03 4.06
N ARG A 257 -34.75 29.28 4.89
CA ARG A 257 -34.48 30.57 5.55
C ARG A 257 -33.68 31.52 4.65
N SER A 258 -33.59 32.79 5.08
CA SER A 258 -32.77 33.83 4.43
C SER A 258 -31.30 33.41 4.29
N PRO A 259 -30.57 33.86 3.24
CA PRO A 259 -29.14 33.62 3.04
C PRO A 259 -28.26 33.99 4.23
N SER A 260 -28.68 35.00 5.01
CA SER A 260 -28.00 35.41 6.24
C SER A 260 -27.88 34.31 7.29
N ALA A 261 -28.78 33.30 7.26
CA ALA A 261 -28.77 32.20 8.21
C ALA A 261 -27.51 31.33 8.07
N LEU A 262 -27.17 30.89 6.86
CA LEU A 262 -25.97 30.07 6.62
C LEU A 262 -24.70 30.91 6.58
N ASN A 263 -24.74 32.16 6.08
CA ASN A 263 -23.59 33.07 6.11
C ASN A 263 -23.10 33.34 7.54
N SER A 264 -24.01 33.46 8.52
CA SER A 264 -23.62 33.65 9.92
C SER A 264 -22.91 32.44 10.54
N GLN A 265 -22.92 31.29 9.85
CA GLN A 265 -22.37 30.02 10.32
C GLN A 265 -21.18 29.53 9.48
N GLU A 266 -20.61 30.39 8.62
CA GLU A 266 -19.47 30.06 7.76
C GLU A 266 -18.32 29.40 8.53
N LEU A 267 -17.96 29.91 9.71
CA LEU A 267 -16.87 29.36 10.52
C LEU A 267 -17.11 27.89 10.91
N ILE A 268 -18.36 27.54 11.22
CA ILE A 268 -18.74 26.16 11.59
C ILE A 268 -18.74 25.27 10.35
N ILE A 269 -19.30 25.76 9.24
CA ILE A 269 -19.34 25.03 7.96
C ILE A 269 -17.92 24.72 7.49
N ARG A 270 -17.02 25.71 7.57
CA ARG A 270 -15.59 25.54 7.24
C ARG A 270 -14.91 24.55 8.17
N SER A 271 -15.12 24.64 9.47
CA SER A 271 -14.53 23.69 10.44
C SER A 271 -14.97 22.24 10.16
N LEU A 272 -16.26 22.02 9.87
CA LEU A 272 -16.76 20.68 9.52
C LEU A 272 -16.22 20.20 8.18
N ALA A 273 -16.11 21.09 7.19
CA ALA A 273 -15.49 20.78 5.91
C ALA A 273 -14.00 20.42 6.05
N ASP A 274 -13.25 21.11 6.92
CA ASP A 274 -11.85 20.79 7.22
C ASP A 274 -11.73 19.40 7.88
N VAL A 275 -12.64 19.08 8.81
CA VAL A 275 -12.71 17.74 9.43
C VAL A 275 -13.02 16.67 8.38
N MET A 276 -14.04 16.88 7.54
CA MET A 276 -14.38 15.95 6.45
C MET A 276 -13.22 15.76 5.48
N SER A 277 -12.57 16.85 5.06
CA SER A 277 -11.42 16.83 4.14
C SER A 277 -10.25 16.06 4.74
N THR A 278 -9.98 16.26 6.04
CA THR A 278 -8.92 15.54 6.77
C THR A 278 -9.22 14.03 6.84
N GLN A 279 -10.48 13.65 7.12
CA GLN A 279 -10.88 12.23 7.13
C GLN A 279 -10.79 11.59 5.73
N MET A 280 -11.18 12.32 4.69
CA MET A 280 -11.05 11.87 3.30
C MET A 280 -9.59 11.65 2.91
N LYS A 281 -8.68 12.59 3.20
CA LYS A 281 -7.24 12.40 2.97
C LYS A 281 -6.68 11.21 3.75
N PHE A 282 -7.07 11.07 5.02
CA PHE A 282 -6.62 9.96 5.85
C PHE A 282 -7.05 8.61 5.28
N TYR A 283 -8.32 8.48 4.90
CA TYR A 283 -8.84 7.26 4.28
C TYR A 283 -8.18 6.96 2.93
N ALA A 284 -8.03 7.95 2.05
CA ALA A 284 -7.33 7.79 0.77
C ALA A 284 -5.89 7.30 1.00
N SER A 285 -5.19 7.89 1.97
CA SER A 285 -3.82 7.49 2.35
C SER A 285 -3.77 6.08 2.93
N GLN A 286 -4.73 5.71 3.79
CA GLN A 286 -4.84 4.34 4.31
C GLN A 286 -5.13 3.33 3.21
N MET A 287 -5.99 3.65 2.26
CA MET A 287 -6.36 2.75 1.17
C MET A 287 -5.15 2.51 0.24
N VAL A 288 -4.39 3.57 -0.07
CA VAL A 288 -3.11 3.45 -0.79
C VAL A 288 -2.11 2.61 0.00
N ALA A 289 -1.97 2.84 1.31
CA ALA A 289 -1.08 2.06 2.17
C ALA A 289 -1.48 0.58 2.27
N ALA A 290 -2.79 0.29 2.36
CA ALA A 290 -3.34 -1.06 2.41
C ALA A 290 -3.10 -1.82 1.08
N LYS A 291 -3.39 -1.18 -0.06
CA LYS A 291 -3.05 -1.72 -1.39
C LYS A 291 -1.55 -2.01 -1.50
N ARG A 292 -0.69 -1.07 -1.07
CA ARG A 292 0.76 -1.25 -1.08
C ARG A 292 1.22 -2.38 -0.15
N GLY A 293 0.61 -2.53 1.02
CA GLY A 293 0.90 -3.61 1.97
C GLY A 293 0.52 -5.00 1.43
N GLN A 294 -0.63 -5.11 0.77
CA GLN A 294 -1.04 -6.34 0.10
C GLN A 294 -0.09 -6.71 -1.04
N LEU A 295 0.26 -5.75 -1.89
CA LEU A 295 1.23 -5.95 -2.97
C LEU A 295 2.58 -6.42 -2.41
N LEU A 296 3.09 -5.78 -1.36
CA LEU A 296 4.34 -6.18 -0.69
C LEU A 296 4.27 -7.60 -0.14
N THR A 297 3.15 -7.99 0.46
CA THR A 297 2.96 -9.36 0.99
C THR A 297 2.96 -10.39 -0.13
N ILE A 298 2.29 -10.10 -1.25
CA ILE A 298 2.29 -10.97 -2.43
C ILE A 298 3.72 -11.06 -3.00
N LEU A 299 4.42 -9.94 -3.13
CA LEU A 299 5.80 -9.89 -3.60
C LEU A 299 6.75 -10.68 -2.71
N GLU A 300 6.67 -10.53 -1.39
CA GLU A 300 7.49 -11.32 -0.46
C GLU A 300 7.24 -12.81 -0.62
N ARG A 301 5.99 -13.20 -0.83
CA ARG A 301 5.60 -14.60 -1.03
C ARG A 301 6.12 -15.13 -2.37
N VAL A 302 5.94 -14.39 -3.46
CA VAL A 302 6.47 -14.74 -4.79
C VAL A 302 8.00 -14.79 -4.76
N SER A 303 8.66 -13.79 -4.18
CA SER A 303 10.11 -13.69 -4.06
C SER A 303 10.70 -14.89 -3.30
N ARG A 304 10.07 -15.35 -2.22
CA ARG A 304 10.53 -16.51 -1.45
C ARG A 304 10.41 -17.83 -2.21
N ILE A 305 9.39 -17.96 -3.05
CA ILE A 305 9.18 -19.12 -3.90
C ILE A 305 10.19 -19.13 -5.05
N VAL A 306 10.33 -17.97 -5.69
CA VAL A 306 11.20 -17.74 -6.86
C VAL A 306 12.68 -17.88 -6.50
N ASN A 307 13.15 -17.35 -5.38
CA ASN A 307 14.56 -17.39 -5.00
C ASN A 307 15.07 -18.73 -4.44
N ARG A 308 14.22 -19.75 -4.31
CA ARG A 308 14.65 -21.10 -3.85
C ARG A 308 15.07 -22.01 -5.00
N ASN A 309 14.63 -21.73 -6.21
CA ASN A 309 14.82 -22.60 -7.35
C ASN A 309 15.84 -21.99 -8.31
N LEU A 310 17.04 -22.57 -8.33
CA LEU A 310 18.06 -22.27 -9.35
C LEU A 310 17.80 -23.04 -10.67
N ASP A 311 16.82 -23.94 -10.65
CA ASP A 311 16.31 -24.66 -11.82
C ASP A 311 15.26 -23.80 -12.55
N MET A 312 15.48 -23.58 -13.84
CA MET A 312 14.63 -22.71 -14.67
C MET A 312 13.20 -23.23 -14.81
N GLU A 313 13.03 -24.55 -14.98
CA GLU A 313 11.70 -25.14 -15.18
C GLU A 313 10.88 -25.03 -13.89
N GLN A 314 11.48 -25.42 -12.76
CA GLN A 314 10.82 -25.33 -11.47
C GLN A 314 10.54 -23.87 -11.07
N LEU A 315 11.42 -22.94 -11.42
CA LEU A 315 11.21 -21.50 -11.24
C LEU A 315 9.95 -21.03 -11.97
N LEU A 316 9.80 -21.34 -13.26
CA LEU A 316 8.69 -20.87 -14.09
C LEU A 316 7.35 -21.53 -13.70
N ARG A 317 7.36 -22.82 -13.36
CA ARG A 317 6.17 -23.50 -12.82
C ARG A 317 5.72 -22.85 -11.51
N SER A 318 6.65 -22.54 -10.62
CA SER A 318 6.35 -21.87 -9.35
C SER A 318 5.84 -20.43 -9.55
N LEU A 319 6.37 -19.73 -10.56
CA LEU A 319 5.93 -18.39 -10.93
C LEU A 319 4.48 -18.40 -11.43
N ARG A 320 4.14 -19.33 -12.33
CA ARG A 320 2.77 -19.55 -12.81
C ARG A 320 1.82 -19.80 -11.64
N GLU A 321 2.17 -20.69 -10.71
CA GLU A 321 1.35 -21.00 -9.53
C GLU A 321 1.12 -19.78 -8.63
N ALA A 322 2.14 -18.94 -8.47
CA ALA A 322 2.02 -17.71 -7.70
C ALA A 322 1.08 -16.69 -8.38
N VAL A 323 1.15 -16.57 -9.71
CA VAL A 323 0.25 -15.71 -10.47
C VAL A 323 -1.20 -16.22 -10.43
N ALA A 324 -1.40 -17.54 -10.57
CA ALA A 324 -2.71 -18.20 -10.53
C ALA A 324 -3.44 -18.06 -9.18
N GLN A 325 -2.74 -17.75 -8.08
CA GLN A 325 -3.36 -17.50 -6.77
C GLN A 325 -4.05 -16.13 -6.68
N VAL A 326 -3.73 -15.22 -7.59
CA VAL A 326 -4.20 -13.82 -7.56
C VAL A 326 -5.02 -13.49 -8.80
N LEU A 327 -4.60 -13.97 -9.97
CA LEU A 327 -5.27 -13.76 -11.25
C LEU A 327 -6.01 -15.03 -11.68
N GLU A 328 -7.19 -14.88 -12.26
CA GLU A 328 -7.80 -15.94 -13.05
C GLU A 328 -7.04 -16.09 -14.37
N ILE A 329 -6.41 -17.25 -14.56
CA ILE A 329 -5.55 -17.53 -15.71
C ILE A 329 -5.91 -18.90 -16.29
N ASP A 330 -5.99 -18.96 -17.62
CA ASP A 330 -6.17 -20.21 -18.36
C ASP A 330 -4.93 -20.51 -19.24
N SER A 331 -4.11 -19.50 -19.53
CA SER A 331 -2.82 -19.63 -20.22
C SER A 331 -1.76 -18.73 -19.58
N PHE A 332 -0.53 -19.24 -19.48
CA PHE A 332 0.65 -18.54 -18.98
C PHE A 332 1.87 -18.96 -19.80
N PHE A 333 2.65 -17.99 -20.27
CA PHE A 333 3.90 -18.30 -20.93
C PHE A 333 5.00 -17.28 -20.67
N VAL A 334 6.24 -17.75 -20.82
CA VAL A 334 7.46 -16.95 -20.77
C VAL A 334 8.29 -17.22 -22.01
N VAL A 335 8.58 -16.16 -22.74
CA VAL A 335 9.45 -16.15 -23.93
C VAL A 335 10.71 -15.37 -23.60
N LEU A 336 11.88 -15.93 -23.93
CA LEU A 336 13.18 -15.29 -23.74
C LEU A 336 13.85 -15.02 -25.08
N THR A 337 14.51 -13.87 -25.20
CA THR A 337 15.29 -13.53 -26.40
C THR A 337 16.55 -14.37 -26.49
N LEU A 338 16.93 -14.78 -27.70
CA LEU A 338 18.19 -15.46 -27.94
C LEU A 338 19.35 -14.45 -28.09
N PRO A 339 20.56 -14.77 -27.60
CA PRO A 339 21.74 -13.96 -27.90
C PRO A 339 22.00 -13.93 -29.40
N ASP A 340 22.26 -12.73 -29.95
CA ASP A 340 22.62 -12.50 -31.35
C ASP A 340 21.59 -12.93 -32.42
N ASP A 341 20.38 -13.33 -32.00
CA ASP A 341 19.25 -13.62 -32.89
C ASP A 341 18.03 -12.79 -32.46
N SER A 342 17.65 -11.85 -33.33
CA SER A 342 16.49 -10.98 -33.14
C SER A 342 15.23 -11.45 -33.87
N SER A 343 15.36 -12.47 -34.72
CA SER A 343 14.25 -13.02 -35.51
C SER A 343 13.61 -14.21 -34.83
N HIS A 344 14.28 -14.84 -33.87
CA HIS A 344 13.75 -15.95 -33.09
C HIS A 344 13.81 -15.68 -31.59
N ALA A 345 12.91 -16.34 -30.86
CA ALA A 345 12.90 -16.34 -29.41
C ALA A 345 12.68 -17.76 -28.90
N PHE A 346 13.07 -18.01 -27.65
CA PHE A 346 12.87 -19.29 -27.02
C PHE A 346 11.62 -19.25 -26.13
N MET A 347 10.61 -20.04 -26.49
CA MET A 347 9.45 -20.30 -25.63
C MET A 347 9.91 -21.16 -24.47
N GLN A 348 10.39 -20.50 -23.41
CA GLN A 348 11.01 -21.14 -22.27
C GLN A 348 9.98 -21.93 -21.45
N TYR A 349 8.75 -21.45 -21.36
CA TYR A 349 7.66 -22.12 -20.66
C TYR A 349 6.32 -21.74 -21.27
N LEU A 350 5.46 -22.73 -21.50
CA LEU A 350 4.09 -22.56 -21.96
C LEU A 350 3.19 -23.53 -21.20
N TRP A 351 2.23 -22.97 -20.47
CA TRP A 351 1.13 -23.70 -19.87
C TRP A 351 -0.19 -23.14 -20.39
N ASP A 352 -1.05 -24.01 -20.90
CA ASP A 352 -2.33 -23.61 -21.46
C ASP A 352 -3.39 -24.70 -21.26
N ASP A 353 -4.56 -24.30 -20.76
CA ASP A 353 -5.74 -25.14 -20.56
C ASP A 353 -5.46 -26.42 -19.75
N GLY A 354 -4.61 -26.32 -18.73
CA GLY A 354 -4.23 -27.44 -17.88
C GLY A 354 -3.07 -28.29 -18.40
N VAL A 355 -2.49 -27.96 -19.56
CA VAL A 355 -1.41 -28.73 -20.19
C VAL A 355 -0.13 -27.91 -20.25
N GLU A 356 1.00 -28.49 -19.85
CA GLU A 356 2.34 -27.93 -20.10
C GLU A 356 2.84 -28.41 -21.47
N TYR A 357 3.35 -27.48 -22.28
CA TYR A 357 3.88 -27.74 -23.61
C TYR A 357 5.40 -27.72 -23.59
N PRO A 358 6.07 -28.51 -24.46
CA PRO A 358 7.53 -28.53 -24.53
C PRO A 358 8.08 -27.16 -24.97
N SER A 359 9.27 -26.82 -24.47
CA SER A 359 9.97 -25.62 -24.91
C SER A 359 10.38 -25.72 -26.38
N GLU A 360 10.26 -24.64 -27.12
CA GLU A 360 10.58 -24.59 -28.55
C GLU A 360 11.13 -23.22 -28.96
N VAL A 361 11.84 -23.17 -30.09
CA VAL A 361 12.25 -21.91 -30.73
C VAL A 361 11.10 -21.45 -31.61
N ILE A 362 10.69 -20.19 -31.45
CA ILE A 362 9.59 -19.58 -32.20
C ILE A 362 10.09 -18.39 -33.03
N ASP A 363 9.40 -18.14 -34.15
CA ASP A 363 9.57 -16.90 -34.92
C ASP A 363 9.08 -15.71 -34.09
N LEU A 364 9.94 -14.70 -33.95
CA LEU A 364 9.61 -13.46 -33.27
C LEU A 364 9.27 -12.38 -34.30
N ASP A 365 7.99 -12.14 -34.53
CA ASP A 365 7.51 -10.99 -35.30
C ASP A 365 7.60 -9.72 -34.44
N PRO A 366 8.43 -8.71 -34.79
CA PRO A 366 8.52 -7.44 -34.05
C PRO A 366 7.20 -6.66 -33.99
N GLN A 367 6.28 -6.88 -34.94
CA GLN A 367 4.95 -6.27 -34.94
C GLN A 367 3.90 -7.13 -34.23
N GLY A 368 4.20 -8.40 -33.98
CA GLY A 368 3.37 -9.29 -33.18
C GLY A 368 3.32 -8.85 -31.70
N LEU A 369 2.33 -9.34 -30.96
CA LEU A 369 2.06 -8.94 -29.57
C LEU A 369 3.30 -9.09 -28.67
N THR A 370 3.94 -10.25 -28.67
CA THR A 370 5.15 -10.53 -27.89
C THR A 370 6.33 -9.67 -28.35
N GLY A 371 6.54 -9.52 -29.66
CA GLY A 371 7.62 -8.71 -30.22
C GLY A 371 7.50 -7.23 -29.86
N ARG A 372 6.29 -6.67 -29.92
CA ARG A 372 6.02 -5.28 -29.51
C ARG A 372 6.41 -5.01 -28.06
N VAL A 373 6.10 -5.93 -27.14
CA VAL A 373 6.47 -5.78 -25.72
C VAL A 373 7.98 -5.90 -25.53
N ILE A 374 8.64 -6.82 -26.24
CA ILE A 374 10.10 -6.98 -26.16
C ILE A 374 10.83 -5.73 -26.70
N VAL A 375 10.36 -5.19 -27.83
CA VAL A 375 10.97 -4.03 -28.50
C VAL A 375 10.69 -2.72 -27.76
N SER A 376 9.46 -2.50 -27.33
CA SER A 376 9.07 -1.27 -26.63
C SER A 376 9.54 -1.24 -25.18
N GLY A 377 9.64 -2.40 -24.54
CA GLY A 377 9.84 -2.48 -23.10
C GLY A 377 8.64 -2.00 -22.28
N GLU A 378 7.46 -1.90 -22.89
CA GLU A 378 6.22 -1.45 -22.26
C GLU A 378 5.17 -2.58 -22.21
N PRO A 379 4.33 -2.63 -21.16
CA PRO A 379 3.29 -3.64 -21.04
C PRO A 379 2.14 -3.40 -22.03
N LEU A 380 1.42 -4.46 -22.37
CA LEU A 380 0.26 -4.44 -23.27
C LEU A 380 -0.93 -5.15 -22.61
N LEU A 381 -2.10 -4.52 -22.66
CA LEU A 381 -3.39 -5.06 -22.21
C LEU A 381 -4.35 -5.12 -23.39
N LEU A 382 -4.93 -6.29 -23.64
CA LEU A 382 -5.88 -6.54 -24.72
C LEU A 382 -7.12 -7.25 -24.19
N GLY A 383 -8.28 -6.83 -24.69
CA GLY A 383 -9.60 -7.43 -24.39
C GLY A 383 -10.16 -8.26 -25.54
N GLU A 384 -11.45 -8.58 -25.43
CA GLU A 384 -12.13 -9.50 -26.34
C GLU A 384 -12.18 -8.94 -27.79
N GLY A 385 -11.93 -9.79 -28.78
CA GLY A 385 -12.04 -9.44 -30.21
C GLY A 385 -10.77 -8.91 -30.89
N VAL A 386 -9.65 -8.80 -30.19
CA VAL A 386 -8.34 -8.47 -30.79
C VAL A 386 -7.71 -9.73 -31.38
N ASN A 387 -7.76 -9.86 -32.71
CA ASN A 387 -7.18 -10.99 -33.45
C ASN A 387 -5.82 -10.59 -34.08
N GLU A 388 -4.89 -10.10 -33.25
CA GLU A 388 -3.60 -9.55 -33.69
C GLU A 388 -2.40 -10.50 -33.44
N GLY A 389 -2.63 -11.78 -33.11
CA GLY A 389 -1.55 -12.71 -32.74
C GLY A 389 -1.78 -14.16 -33.18
N LYS A 390 -0.69 -14.91 -33.37
CA LYS A 390 -0.74 -16.38 -33.43
C LYS A 390 -1.20 -16.90 -32.06
N LEU A 391 -2.20 -17.77 -32.07
CA LEU A 391 -2.64 -18.47 -30.86
C LEU A 391 -1.56 -19.48 -30.44
N THR A 392 -1.42 -19.68 -29.14
CA THR A 392 -0.49 -20.64 -28.54
C THR A 392 -1.23 -21.86 -28.01
N GLY A 393 -0.53 -22.97 -27.79
CA GLY A 393 -1.04 -24.13 -27.05
C GLY A 393 -2.36 -24.70 -27.59
N SER A 394 -3.43 -24.56 -26.80
CA SER A 394 -4.77 -25.09 -27.04
C SER A 394 -5.50 -24.44 -28.23
N ASN A 395 -4.95 -23.37 -28.80
CA ASN A 395 -5.56 -22.58 -29.88
C ASN A 395 -6.95 -22.01 -29.55
N LYS A 396 -7.26 -21.83 -28.26
CA LYS A 396 -8.46 -21.12 -27.83
C LYS A 396 -8.21 -19.61 -27.89
N ALA A 397 -9.22 -18.86 -28.33
CA ALA A 397 -9.14 -17.40 -28.33
C ALA A 397 -9.31 -16.87 -26.90
N PRO A 398 -8.33 -16.15 -26.34
CA PRO A 398 -8.46 -15.52 -25.03
C PRO A 398 -9.44 -14.37 -25.05
N ARG A 399 -10.20 -14.22 -23.96
CA ARG A 399 -11.07 -13.08 -23.71
C ARG A 399 -10.26 -11.87 -23.20
N GLY A 400 -9.24 -12.12 -22.39
CA GLY A 400 -8.33 -11.09 -21.88
C GLY A 400 -6.89 -11.55 -21.95
N MET A 401 -5.99 -10.63 -22.29
CA MET A 401 -4.55 -10.89 -22.38
C MET A 401 -3.74 -9.75 -21.76
N ILE A 402 -2.74 -10.11 -20.96
CA ILE A 402 -1.71 -9.19 -20.49
C ILE A 402 -0.37 -9.70 -21.01
N PHE A 403 0.45 -8.79 -21.50
CA PHE A 403 1.84 -9.02 -21.83
C PHE A 403 2.70 -8.00 -21.08
N VAL A 404 3.76 -8.47 -20.43
CA VAL A 404 4.68 -7.62 -19.67
C VAL A 404 6.14 -7.95 -20.03
N PRO A 405 7.01 -6.94 -20.10
CA PRO A 405 8.43 -7.16 -20.39
C PRO A 405 9.14 -7.77 -19.18
N LEU A 406 10.04 -8.71 -19.45
CA LEU A 406 10.99 -9.23 -18.46
C LEU A 406 12.27 -8.40 -18.53
N ALA A 407 12.25 -7.20 -17.96
CA ALA A 407 13.37 -6.28 -18.00
C ALA A 407 14.24 -6.35 -16.73
N HIS A 408 15.56 -6.30 -16.91
CA HIS A 408 16.55 -6.24 -15.83
C HIS A 408 17.69 -5.28 -16.24
N GLU A 409 18.02 -4.31 -15.38
CA GLU A 409 19.09 -3.31 -15.60
C GLU A 409 19.04 -2.61 -16.98
N GLY A 410 17.84 -2.26 -17.44
CA GLY A 410 17.64 -1.56 -18.72
C GLY A 410 17.71 -2.46 -19.96
N ARG A 411 17.87 -3.78 -19.79
CA ARG A 411 17.79 -4.77 -20.87
C ARG A 411 16.53 -5.61 -20.75
N VAL A 412 15.79 -5.75 -21.84
CA VAL A 412 14.64 -6.67 -21.93
C VAL A 412 15.17 -8.07 -22.25
N LEU A 413 14.95 -9.02 -21.35
CA LEU A 413 15.34 -10.43 -21.49
C LEU A 413 14.32 -11.24 -22.30
N GLY A 414 13.09 -10.72 -22.43
CA GLY A 414 11.96 -11.44 -22.99
C GLY A 414 10.63 -10.84 -22.56
N ALA A 415 9.57 -11.62 -22.66
CA ALA A 415 8.22 -11.23 -22.25
C ALA A 415 7.53 -12.37 -21.50
N MET A 416 6.64 -12.00 -20.59
CA MET A 416 5.73 -12.90 -19.89
C MET A 416 4.30 -12.52 -20.24
N SER A 417 3.45 -13.51 -20.45
CA SER A 417 2.04 -13.30 -20.74
C SER A 417 1.15 -14.16 -19.85
N VAL A 418 -0.01 -13.60 -19.53
CA VAL A 418 -1.14 -14.31 -18.92
C VAL A 418 -2.41 -13.99 -19.68
N GLN A 419 -3.23 -15.02 -19.84
CA GLN A 419 -4.46 -14.94 -20.61
C GLN A 419 -5.58 -15.71 -19.90
N SER A 420 -6.81 -15.25 -20.09
CA SER A 420 -8.00 -15.96 -19.64
C SER A 420 -9.01 -16.11 -20.78
N TYR A 421 -9.69 -17.25 -20.81
CA TYR A 421 -10.83 -17.53 -21.68
C TYR A 421 -12.16 -17.02 -21.10
N ARG A 422 -12.15 -16.51 -19.86
CA ARG A 422 -13.36 -16.27 -19.06
C ARG A 422 -13.55 -14.80 -18.69
N ILE A 423 -12.47 -14.09 -18.39
CA ILE A 423 -12.51 -12.70 -17.94
C ILE A 423 -11.70 -11.77 -18.86
N GLU A 424 -12.03 -10.48 -18.81
CA GLU A 424 -11.13 -9.42 -19.26
C GLU A 424 -10.28 -8.94 -18.08
N TYR A 425 -9.11 -8.38 -18.39
CA TYR A 425 -8.25 -7.77 -17.39
C TYR A 425 -8.37 -6.24 -17.41
N ASP A 426 -8.04 -5.62 -16.29
CA ASP A 426 -7.99 -4.18 -16.10
C ASP A 426 -6.54 -3.70 -15.85
N PRO A 427 -6.30 -2.37 -15.81
CA PRO A 427 -4.96 -1.84 -15.56
C PRO A 427 -4.35 -2.24 -14.20
N GLU A 428 -5.15 -2.53 -13.17
CA GLU A 428 -4.62 -2.97 -11.87
C GLU A 428 -3.97 -4.36 -11.99
N HIS A 429 -4.53 -5.25 -12.82
CA HIS A 429 -3.92 -6.54 -13.12
C HIS A 429 -2.60 -6.40 -13.88
N VAL A 430 -2.47 -5.40 -14.77
CA VAL A 430 -1.23 -5.11 -15.50
C VAL A 430 -0.14 -4.62 -14.54
N GLU A 431 -0.48 -3.70 -13.63
CA GLU A 431 0.45 -3.24 -12.61
C GLU A 431 0.96 -4.41 -11.76
N PHE A 432 0.03 -5.23 -11.26
CA PHE A 432 0.37 -6.43 -10.49
C PHE A 432 1.37 -7.34 -11.25
N LEU A 433 1.02 -7.73 -12.47
CA LEU A 433 1.85 -8.63 -13.26
C LEU A 433 3.21 -8.00 -13.62
N SER A 434 3.25 -6.70 -13.88
CA SER A 434 4.50 -5.98 -14.17
C SER A 434 5.47 -6.03 -12.99
N VAL A 435 4.96 -5.94 -11.75
CA VAL A 435 5.81 -6.09 -10.56
C VAL A 435 6.33 -7.53 -10.43
N ILE A 436 5.49 -8.53 -10.71
CA ILE A 436 5.90 -9.93 -10.73
C ILE A 436 6.95 -10.18 -11.82
N ALA A 437 6.80 -9.59 -13.01
CA ALA A 437 7.73 -9.68 -14.12
C ALA A 437 9.11 -9.12 -13.76
N ALA A 438 9.15 -7.98 -13.07
CA ALA A 438 10.40 -7.36 -12.61
C ALA A 438 11.15 -8.22 -11.58
N GLN A 439 10.44 -8.98 -10.73
CA GLN A 439 11.08 -9.94 -9.82
C GLN A 439 11.50 -11.21 -10.56
N ALA A 440 10.66 -11.71 -11.47
CA ALA A 440 10.95 -12.88 -12.29
C ALA A 440 12.19 -12.65 -13.17
N SER A 441 12.37 -11.45 -13.74
CA SER A 441 13.53 -11.13 -14.58
C SER A 441 14.85 -11.26 -13.82
N VAL A 442 14.89 -10.87 -12.54
CA VAL A 442 16.06 -11.06 -11.66
C VAL A 442 16.35 -12.55 -11.46
N ALA A 443 15.33 -13.34 -11.15
CA ALA A 443 15.52 -14.76 -10.88
C ALA A 443 15.86 -15.57 -12.12
N ILE A 444 15.23 -15.28 -13.26
CA ILE A 444 15.56 -15.86 -14.57
C ILE A 444 17.02 -15.55 -14.91
N ARG A 445 17.45 -14.30 -14.70
CA ARG A 445 18.86 -13.93 -14.93
C ARG A 445 19.81 -14.68 -14.01
N ASN A 446 19.48 -14.81 -12.73
CA ASN A 446 20.28 -15.57 -11.78
C ASN A 446 20.37 -17.05 -12.16
N ALA A 447 19.26 -17.67 -12.57
CA ALA A 447 19.23 -19.06 -13.04
C ALA A 447 20.07 -19.23 -14.31
N GLN A 448 19.97 -18.32 -15.28
CA GLN A 448 20.81 -18.32 -16.49
C GLN A 448 22.30 -18.19 -16.14
N MET A 449 22.67 -17.26 -15.26
CA MET A 449 24.07 -17.08 -14.84
C MET A 449 24.59 -18.30 -14.07
N TYR A 450 23.73 -18.92 -13.25
CA TYR A 450 24.06 -20.15 -12.55
C TYR A 450 24.29 -21.31 -13.52
N GLN A 451 23.39 -21.51 -14.50
CA GLN A 451 23.54 -22.52 -15.55
C GLN A 451 24.81 -22.29 -16.38
N GLN A 452 25.09 -21.05 -16.81
CA GLN A 452 26.32 -20.70 -17.51
C GLN A 452 27.56 -20.99 -16.66
N SER A 453 27.53 -20.63 -15.38
CA SER A 453 28.63 -20.93 -14.45
C SER A 453 28.83 -22.43 -14.26
N GLN A 454 27.76 -23.22 -14.23
CA GLN A 454 27.85 -24.68 -14.16
C GLN A 454 28.46 -25.26 -15.45
N GLU A 455 28.00 -24.82 -16.63
CA GLU A 455 28.53 -25.28 -17.92
C GLU A 455 30.02 -24.96 -18.08
N ILE A 456 30.45 -23.75 -17.69
CA ILE A 456 31.88 -23.38 -17.66
C ILE A 456 32.66 -24.25 -16.67
N ALA A 457 32.08 -24.53 -15.50
CA ALA A 457 32.71 -25.37 -14.49
C ALA A 457 32.78 -26.87 -14.87
N LEU A 458 32.06 -27.30 -15.90
CA LEU A 458 31.98 -28.68 -16.37
C LEU A 458 32.65 -28.91 -17.73
N THR A 459 33.19 -27.87 -18.35
CA THR A 459 33.82 -27.93 -19.67
C THR A 459 35.31 -27.60 -19.55
N ASP A 460 36.16 -28.30 -20.29
CA ASP A 460 37.58 -27.98 -20.39
C ASP A 460 37.80 -26.78 -21.32
N HIS A 461 38.30 -25.69 -20.77
CA HIS A 461 38.51 -24.42 -21.47
C HIS A 461 39.41 -24.47 -22.70
N LEU A 462 40.28 -25.49 -22.82
CA LEU A 462 41.18 -25.62 -23.97
C LEU A 462 40.54 -26.40 -25.11
N THR A 463 39.84 -27.48 -24.79
CA THR A 463 39.34 -28.47 -25.77
C THR A 463 37.84 -28.40 -26.03
N GLU A 464 37.10 -27.64 -25.23
CA GLU A 464 35.63 -27.52 -25.24
C GLU A 464 34.89 -28.86 -25.03
N LEU A 465 35.61 -29.92 -24.63
CA LEU A 465 35.01 -31.19 -24.19
C LEU A 465 34.62 -31.11 -22.72
N GLY A 466 33.85 -32.09 -22.23
CA GLY A 466 33.58 -32.15 -20.79
C GLY A 466 34.87 -32.32 -19.98
N ASN A 467 34.95 -31.76 -18.77
CA ASN A 467 36.09 -31.98 -17.88
C ASN A 467 35.92 -33.24 -17.02
N SER A 468 36.91 -33.56 -16.18
CA SER A 468 36.88 -34.72 -15.27
C SER A 468 35.63 -34.77 -14.39
N ARG A 469 35.17 -33.63 -13.87
CA ARG A 469 33.96 -33.58 -13.04
C ARG A 469 32.70 -33.95 -13.84
N ARG A 470 32.58 -33.47 -15.08
CA ARG A 470 31.46 -33.83 -15.97
C ARG A 470 31.54 -35.31 -16.36
N PHE A 471 32.73 -35.85 -16.52
CA PHE A 471 32.97 -37.26 -16.77
C PHE A 471 32.46 -38.14 -15.62
N ASP A 472 32.84 -37.85 -14.37
CA ASP A 472 32.43 -38.65 -13.21
C ASP A 472 30.90 -38.74 -13.09
N MET A 473 30.22 -37.60 -13.26
CA MET A 473 28.75 -37.53 -13.23
C MET A 473 28.12 -38.29 -14.41
N ALA A 474 28.70 -38.15 -15.61
CA ALA A 474 28.20 -38.80 -16.82
C ALA A 474 28.36 -40.32 -16.78
N LEU A 475 29.50 -40.82 -16.30
CA LEU A 475 29.76 -42.25 -16.24
C LEU A 475 28.82 -42.94 -15.26
N GLN A 476 28.65 -42.37 -14.07
CA GLN A 476 27.75 -42.92 -13.05
C GLN A 476 26.31 -43.01 -13.56
N SER A 477 25.78 -41.91 -14.11
CA SER A 477 24.42 -41.89 -14.67
C SER A 477 24.24 -42.84 -15.86
N THR A 478 25.25 -42.97 -16.72
CA THR A 478 25.17 -43.88 -17.88
C THR A 478 25.20 -45.35 -17.45
N ILE A 479 25.96 -45.70 -16.40
CA ILE A 479 25.96 -47.05 -15.83
C ILE A 479 24.58 -47.39 -15.26
N GLU A 480 23.96 -46.48 -14.52
CA GLU A 480 22.61 -46.68 -13.95
C GLU A 480 21.58 -46.98 -15.05
N VAL A 481 21.60 -46.20 -16.14
CA VAL A 481 20.73 -46.42 -17.31
C VAL A 481 21.07 -47.75 -18.02
N ALA A 482 22.34 -48.06 -18.20
CA ALA A 482 22.78 -49.31 -18.85
C ALA A 482 22.37 -50.54 -18.03
N GLU A 483 22.42 -50.45 -16.70
CA GLU A 483 22.00 -51.51 -15.78
C GLU A 483 20.47 -51.69 -15.81
N GLU A 484 19.70 -50.59 -15.75
CA GLU A 484 18.24 -50.61 -15.79
C GLU A 484 17.72 -51.18 -17.13
N LEU A 485 18.28 -50.72 -18.24
CA LEU A 485 17.84 -51.10 -19.59
C LEU A 485 18.55 -52.35 -20.13
N GLN A 486 19.47 -52.95 -19.37
CA GLN A 486 20.34 -54.04 -19.80
C GLN A 486 21.04 -53.79 -21.15
N GLN A 487 21.56 -52.57 -21.33
CA GLN A 487 22.24 -52.15 -22.56
C GLN A 487 23.77 -52.25 -22.43
N PRO A 488 24.49 -52.57 -23.52
CA PRO A 488 25.94 -52.57 -23.50
C PRO A 488 26.48 -51.15 -23.31
N LEU A 489 27.59 -51.02 -22.60
CA LEU A 489 28.27 -49.75 -22.36
C LEU A 489 29.77 -50.00 -22.46
N ALA A 490 30.48 -49.12 -23.15
CA ALA A 490 31.93 -49.17 -23.23
C ALA A 490 32.58 -47.82 -22.90
N LEU A 491 33.85 -47.89 -22.51
CA LEU A 491 34.68 -46.76 -22.16
C LEU A 491 35.98 -46.82 -22.95
N LEU A 492 36.37 -45.70 -23.55
CA LEU A 492 37.70 -45.50 -24.11
C LEU A 492 38.49 -44.55 -23.21
N LEU A 493 39.70 -44.95 -22.82
CA LEU A 493 40.71 -44.06 -22.26
C LEU A 493 41.80 -43.84 -23.30
N ILE A 494 42.10 -42.58 -23.60
CA ILE A 494 42.96 -42.15 -24.69
C ILE A 494 44.06 -41.28 -24.09
N ASP A 495 45.31 -41.55 -24.42
CA ASP A 495 46.44 -40.71 -24.03
C ASP A 495 47.33 -40.37 -25.22
N SER A 496 47.78 -39.11 -25.27
CA SER A 496 48.66 -38.65 -26.32
C SER A 496 50.12 -39.07 -26.09
N ASP A 497 50.61 -39.93 -26.98
CA ASP A 497 51.97 -40.48 -26.93
C ASP A 497 53.09 -39.44 -27.07
N SER A 498 52.75 -38.27 -27.65
CA SER A 498 53.69 -37.32 -28.24
C SER A 498 53.65 -35.93 -27.59
N LEU A 499 52.73 -35.65 -26.65
CA LEU A 499 52.53 -34.28 -26.13
C LEU A 499 53.81 -33.70 -25.54
N LYS A 500 54.50 -34.47 -24.69
CA LYS A 500 55.75 -34.02 -24.06
C LYS A 500 56.81 -33.63 -25.10
N ILE A 501 56.98 -34.44 -26.15
CA ILE A 501 57.95 -34.17 -27.23
C ILE A 501 57.56 -32.90 -27.99
N ILE A 502 56.27 -32.71 -28.26
CA ILE A 502 55.75 -31.51 -28.94
C ILE A 502 56.01 -30.27 -28.08
N ASN A 503 55.72 -30.34 -26.78
CA ASN A 503 55.97 -29.25 -25.83
C ASN A 503 57.45 -28.90 -25.72
N ASP A 504 58.31 -29.90 -25.53
CA ASP A 504 59.76 -29.72 -25.37
C ASP A 504 60.40 -29.11 -26.64
N ARG A 505 59.86 -29.44 -27.83
CA ARG A 505 60.43 -29.01 -29.12
C ARG A 505 59.83 -27.72 -29.68
N PHE A 506 58.53 -27.50 -29.51
CA PHE A 506 57.78 -26.41 -30.16
C PHE A 506 57.10 -25.45 -29.16
N GLY A 507 57.19 -25.74 -27.87
CA GLY A 507 56.61 -24.96 -26.78
C GLY A 507 55.14 -25.30 -26.50
N HIS A 508 54.66 -24.85 -25.34
CA HIS A 508 53.31 -25.17 -24.85
C HIS A 508 52.18 -24.80 -25.81
N ARG A 509 52.29 -23.68 -26.54
CA ARG A 509 51.24 -23.27 -27.51
C ARG A 509 51.06 -24.28 -28.65
N ALA A 510 52.11 -25.00 -29.03
CA ALA A 510 52.03 -26.06 -30.03
C ALA A 510 51.41 -27.34 -29.43
N GLY A 511 51.68 -27.63 -28.15
CA GLY A 511 50.99 -28.70 -27.42
C GLY A 511 49.51 -28.42 -27.21
N ASP A 512 49.15 -27.17 -26.90
CA ASP A 512 47.76 -26.74 -26.76
C ASP A 512 46.99 -26.95 -28.08
N LEU A 513 47.58 -26.56 -29.21
CA LEU A 513 47.02 -26.81 -30.55
C LEU A 513 46.88 -28.32 -30.84
N HIS A 514 47.85 -29.13 -30.42
CA HIS A 514 47.79 -30.58 -30.56
C HIS A 514 46.63 -31.18 -29.75
N LEU A 515 46.41 -30.72 -28.52
CA LEU A 515 45.30 -31.17 -27.68
C LEU A 515 43.95 -30.73 -28.23
N GLN A 516 43.84 -29.50 -28.75
CA GLN A 516 42.66 -29.02 -29.47
C GLN A 516 42.36 -29.90 -30.68
N ARG A 517 43.39 -30.24 -31.47
CA ARG A 517 43.23 -31.11 -32.63
C ARG A 517 42.77 -32.52 -32.24
N LEU A 518 43.33 -33.09 -31.18
CA LEU A 518 42.90 -34.38 -30.67
C LEU A 518 41.43 -34.35 -30.24
N ALA A 519 41.00 -33.28 -29.56
CA ALA A 519 39.61 -33.10 -29.18
C ALA A 519 38.66 -33.00 -30.37
N GLU A 520 39.03 -32.26 -31.42
CA GLU A 520 38.29 -32.20 -32.69
C GLU A 520 38.17 -33.59 -33.33
N VAL A 521 39.28 -34.32 -33.43
CA VAL A 521 39.29 -35.67 -34.02
C VAL A 521 38.41 -36.63 -33.23
N ILE A 522 38.40 -36.55 -31.89
CA ILE A 522 37.48 -37.36 -31.08
C ILE A 522 36.03 -36.98 -31.40
N ARG A 523 35.70 -35.68 -31.37
CA ARG A 523 34.34 -35.16 -31.60
C ARG A 523 33.78 -35.56 -32.97
N ASP A 524 34.60 -35.46 -34.01
CA ASP A 524 34.21 -35.78 -35.40
C ASP A 524 34.00 -37.29 -35.63
N ASN A 525 34.49 -38.14 -34.72
CA ASN A 525 34.51 -39.60 -34.87
C ASN A 525 33.63 -40.34 -33.87
N ILE A 526 32.80 -39.64 -33.10
CA ILE A 526 31.83 -40.23 -32.17
C ILE A 526 30.40 -39.86 -32.58
N ARG A 527 29.41 -40.60 -32.09
CA ARG A 527 27.98 -40.38 -32.35
C ARG A 527 27.42 -39.30 -31.42
N GLU A 528 26.21 -38.80 -31.70
CA GLU A 528 25.51 -37.83 -30.85
C GLU A 528 25.22 -38.37 -29.44
N ASP A 529 24.93 -39.67 -29.32
CA ASP A 529 24.74 -40.36 -28.03
C ASP A 529 26.06 -40.54 -27.23
N ASP A 530 27.22 -40.45 -27.89
CA ASP A 530 28.53 -40.65 -27.27
C ASP A 530 29.02 -39.36 -26.60
N ARG A 531 29.81 -39.49 -25.52
CA ARG A 531 30.27 -38.31 -24.76
C ARG A 531 31.78 -38.34 -24.57
N ALA A 532 32.44 -37.26 -24.98
CA ALA A 532 33.89 -37.11 -24.85
C ALA A 532 34.29 -36.09 -23.79
N PHE A 533 35.40 -36.37 -23.11
CA PHE A 533 35.91 -35.62 -21.98
C PHE A 533 37.43 -35.50 -22.04
N ARG A 534 37.99 -34.40 -21.53
CA ARG A 534 39.40 -34.30 -21.17
C ARG A 534 39.52 -34.55 -19.67
N TYR A 535 40.11 -35.69 -19.30
CA TYR A 535 40.16 -36.16 -17.93
C TYR A 535 41.28 -35.48 -17.14
N ALA A 536 42.51 -35.53 -17.64
CA ALA A 536 43.65 -34.87 -17.01
C ALA A 536 44.77 -34.65 -18.02
N GLY A 537 45.37 -33.46 -18.10
CA GLY A 537 46.57 -33.24 -18.93
C GLY A 537 46.36 -33.60 -20.41
N ASP A 538 46.94 -34.73 -20.84
CA ASP A 538 46.85 -35.34 -22.17
C ASP A 538 45.93 -36.57 -22.27
N GLU A 539 45.21 -36.88 -21.20
CA GLU A 539 44.28 -37.99 -21.12
C GLU A 539 42.84 -37.55 -21.46
N PHE A 540 42.21 -38.27 -22.37
CA PHE A 540 40.85 -38.10 -22.83
C PHE A 540 40.05 -39.36 -22.56
N VAL A 541 38.76 -39.20 -22.30
CA VAL A 541 37.84 -40.30 -22.04
C VAL A 541 36.63 -40.19 -22.96
N VAL A 542 36.18 -41.30 -23.50
CA VAL A 542 34.94 -41.37 -24.29
C VAL A 542 34.02 -42.43 -23.68
N ILE A 543 32.81 -42.01 -23.32
CA ILE A 543 31.72 -42.89 -22.90
C ILE A 543 30.91 -43.26 -24.15
N LEU A 544 30.73 -44.55 -24.39
CA LEU A 544 30.02 -45.10 -25.54
C LEU A 544 28.80 -45.91 -25.06
N PRO A 545 27.63 -45.27 -24.88
CA PRO A 545 26.40 -45.97 -24.55
C PRO A 545 26.00 -46.91 -25.68
N LYS A 546 25.25 -47.97 -25.36
CA LYS A 546 24.72 -48.95 -26.33
C LYS A 546 25.80 -49.56 -27.24
N THR A 547 27.03 -49.69 -26.73
CA THR A 547 28.20 -50.11 -27.51
C THR A 547 28.94 -51.24 -26.81
N ASP A 548 29.22 -52.32 -27.54
CA ASP A 548 30.00 -53.45 -27.04
C ASP A 548 31.51 -53.22 -27.20
N ILE A 549 32.33 -54.16 -26.70
CA ILE A 549 33.80 -54.02 -26.74
C ILE A 549 34.35 -53.99 -28.17
N VAL A 550 33.74 -54.73 -29.10
CA VAL A 550 34.25 -54.84 -30.48
C VAL A 550 34.02 -53.54 -31.22
N ASP A 551 32.83 -52.97 -31.08
CA ASP A 551 32.49 -51.68 -31.66
C ASP A 551 33.28 -50.54 -30.99
N ALA A 552 33.51 -50.60 -29.67
CA ALA A 552 34.35 -49.64 -28.98
C ALA A 552 35.79 -49.62 -29.52
N ILE A 553 36.37 -50.79 -29.82
CA ILE A 553 37.69 -50.89 -30.45
C ILE A 553 37.67 -50.26 -31.84
N HIS A 554 36.62 -50.47 -32.64
CA HIS A 554 36.49 -49.83 -33.95
C HIS A 554 36.41 -48.29 -33.84
N VAL A 555 35.71 -47.76 -32.82
CA VAL A 555 35.69 -46.31 -32.54
C VAL A 555 37.10 -45.83 -32.16
N GLY A 556 37.79 -46.54 -31.27
CA GLY A 556 39.16 -46.22 -30.85
C GLY A 556 40.14 -46.23 -32.01
N GLU A 557 40.08 -47.23 -32.89
CA GLU A 557 40.96 -47.34 -34.06
C GLU A 557 40.67 -46.24 -35.08
N ARG A 558 39.40 -45.86 -35.25
CA ARG A 558 39.01 -44.74 -36.10
C ARG A 558 39.62 -43.43 -35.61
N ILE A 559 39.47 -43.11 -34.31
CA ILE A 559 40.06 -41.91 -33.69
C ILE A 559 41.59 -41.92 -33.85
N ARG A 560 42.23 -43.05 -33.53
CA ARG A 560 43.69 -43.21 -33.64
C ARG A 560 44.18 -43.00 -35.07
N HIS A 561 43.52 -43.63 -36.04
CA HIS A 561 43.89 -43.53 -37.45
C HIS A 561 43.69 -42.11 -37.98
N GLU A 562 42.56 -41.46 -37.69
CA GLU A 562 42.27 -40.10 -38.15
C GLU A 562 43.26 -39.06 -37.63
N LEU A 563 43.71 -39.20 -36.37
CA LEU A 563 44.76 -38.33 -35.83
C LEU A 563 46.10 -38.53 -36.56
N GLU A 564 46.44 -39.78 -36.89
CA GLU A 564 47.68 -40.13 -37.58
C GLU A 564 47.71 -39.62 -39.04
N VAL A 565 46.59 -39.75 -39.76
CA VAL A 565 46.51 -39.35 -41.17
C VAL A 565 46.24 -37.85 -41.38
N ARG A 566 45.70 -37.15 -40.37
CA ARG A 566 45.43 -35.70 -40.40
C ARG A 566 46.20 -34.96 -39.30
N PRO A 567 47.54 -34.91 -39.38
CA PRO A 567 48.37 -34.24 -38.39
C PRO A 567 48.12 -32.72 -38.38
N CYS A 568 48.26 -32.07 -37.23
CA CYS A 568 48.14 -30.63 -37.15
C CYS A 568 49.36 -29.91 -37.75
N VAL A 569 49.12 -28.72 -38.30
CA VAL A 569 50.16 -27.86 -38.88
C VAL A 569 50.43 -26.71 -37.94
N TRP A 570 51.69 -26.57 -37.51
CA TRP A 570 52.18 -25.48 -36.69
C TRP A 570 52.86 -24.41 -37.56
N ARG A 571 52.41 -23.15 -37.43
CA ARG A 571 52.94 -21.98 -38.17
C ARG A 571 53.06 -22.22 -39.67
N GLU A 572 52.04 -22.85 -40.26
CA GLU A 572 51.90 -23.09 -41.70
C GLU A 572 53.02 -23.93 -42.37
N THR A 573 53.99 -24.41 -41.59
CA THR A 573 55.23 -24.97 -42.13
C THR A 573 55.66 -26.26 -41.45
N PHE A 574 55.27 -26.49 -40.19
CA PHE A 574 55.68 -27.66 -39.42
C PHE A 574 54.52 -28.63 -39.22
N ILE A 575 54.65 -29.85 -39.72
CA ILE A 575 53.68 -30.91 -39.47
C ILE A 575 54.00 -31.55 -38.11
N LEU A 576 53.09 -31.39 -37.16
CA LEU A 576 53.16 -32.04 -35.85
C LEU A 576 52.59 -33.45 -35.99
N ARG A 577 53.45 -34.42 -36.29
CA ARG A 577 53.05 -35.83 -36.29
C ARG A 577 52.86 -36.29 -34.85
N SER A 578 51.68 -36.81 -34.57
CA SER A 578 51.29 -37.28 -33.24
C SER A 578 50.56 -38.61 -33.33
N THR A 579 50.74 -39.44 -32.31
CA THR A 579 49.99 -40.69 -32.13
C THR A 579 49.34 -40.70 -30.76
N ILE A 580 48.35 -41.58 -30.59
CA ILE A 580 47.66 -41.82 -29.33
C ILE A 580 47.68 -43.31 -29.00
N SER A 581 47.68 -43.63 -27.72
CA SER A 581 47.42 -44.97 -27.19
C SER A 581 46.02 -44.99 -26.60
N VAL A 582 45.24 -46.03 -26.92
CA VAL A 582 43.84 -46.14 -26.51
C VAL A 582 43.61 -47.46 -25.76
N GLY A 583 42.97 -47.38 -24.60
CA GLY A 583 42.45 -48.53 -23.86
C GLY A 583 40.94 -48.59 -23.94
N ALA A 584 40.40 -49.73 -24.38
CA ALA A 584 38.97 -49.98 -24.43
C ALA A 584 38.54 -50.96 -23.33
N ALA A 585 37.45 -50.65 -22.63
CA ALA A 585 36.85 -51.56 -21.67
C ALA A 585 35.33 -51.56 -21.82
N ALA A 586 34.71 -52.74 -21.72
CA ALA A 586 33.26 -52.88 -21.68
C ALA A 586 32.78 -53.04 -20.25
N TRP A 587 31.71 -52.33 -19.91
CA TRP A 587 31.00 -52.50 -18.66
C TRP A 587 30.33 -53.86 -18.59
N ARG A 588 30.32 -54.45 -17.40
CA ARG A 588 29.61 -55.70 -17.09
C ARG A 588 28.74 -55.48 -15.86
N PRO A 589 27.58 -56.17 -15.75
CA PRO A 589 26.73 -56.08 -14.57
C PRO A 589 27.52 -56.23 -13.26
N GLY A 590 27.32 -55.31 -12.33
CA GLY A 590 28.03 -55.25 -11.04
C GLY A 590 29.38 -54.53 -11.05
N MET A 591 29.86 -54.03 -12.20
CA MET A 591 31.04 -53.15 -12.25
C MET A 591 30.69 -51.74 -11.80
N THR A 592 31.51 -51.18 -10.90
CA THR A 592 31.46 -49.76 -10.53
C THR A 592 32.15 -48.90 -11.59
N ALA A 593 31.85 -47.60 -11.61
CA ALA A 593 32.53 -46.62 -12.48
C ALA A 593 34.06 -46.68 -12.36
N ASP A 594 34.59 -46.74 -11.13
CA ASP A 594 36.03 -46.88 -10.86
C ASP A 594 36.61 -48.19 -11.43
N SER A 595 35.91 -49.32 -11.27
CA SER A 595 36.38 -50.59 -11.81
C SER A 595 36.44 -50.62 -13.35
N LEU A 596 35.50 -49.94 -14.01
CA LEU A 596 35.47 -49.78 -15.46
C LEU A 596 36.59 -48.86 -15.94
N PHE A 597 36.78 -47.72 -15.26
CA PHE A 597 37.87 -46.80 -15.55
C PHE A 597 39.24 -47.48 -15.41
N GLN A 598 39.47 -48.20 -14.30
CA GLN A 598 40.71 -48.96 -14.09
C GLN A 598 40.93 -50.06 -15.15
N ALA A 599 39.86 -50.68 -15.65
CA ALA A 599 39.98 -51.63 -16.75
C ALA A 599 40.47 -50.94 -18.04
N ALA A 600 39.88 -49.81 -18.40
CA ALA A 600 40.31 -49.02 -19.56
C ALA A 600 41.75 -48.49 -19.40
N ASP A 601 42.12 -48.05 -18.19
CA ASP A 601 43.48 -47.59 -17.87
C ASP A 601 44.53 -48.69 -18.03
N ARG A 602 44.26 -49.89 -17.50
CA ARG A 602 45.15 -51.04 -17.71
C ARG A 602 45.34 -51.36 -19.20
N ALA A 603 44.26 -51.35 -19.97
CA ALA A 603 44.32 -51.58 -21.41
C ALA A 603 45.16 -50.49 -22.12
N MET A 604 44.94 -49.21 -21.79
CA MET A 604 45.71 -48.10 -22.36
C MET A 604 47.21 -48.22 -22.02
N TYR A 605 47.52 -48.62 -20.80
CA TYR A 605 48.89 -48.85 -20.36
C TYR A 605 49.55 -50.02 -21.12
N GLU A 606 48.81 -51.09 -21.42
CA GLU A 606 49.28 -52.16 -22.30
C GLU A 606 49.53 -51.69 -23.73
N ALA A 607 48.66 -50.83 -24.28
CA ALA A 607 48.87 -50.20 -25.58
C ALA A 607 50.19 -49.41 -25.62
N LYS A 608 50.46 -48.61 -24.58
CA LYS A 608 51.73 -47.86 -24.43
C LYS A 608 52.93 -48.80 -24.36
N LYS A 609 52.86 -49.87 -23.57
CA LYS A 609 53.95 -50.87 -23.42
C LYS A 609 54.24 -51.63 -24.69
N ALA A 610 53.22 -51.97 -25.46
CA ALA A 610 53.36 -52.78 -26.66
C ALA A 610 53.92 -52.01 -27.86
N GLY A 611 54.20 -50.71 -27.71
CA GLY A 611 54.86 -49.89 -28.72
C GLY A 611 54.09 -48.64 -29.12
N LYS A 612 53.10 -48.20 -28.33
CA LYS A 612 52.28 -47.00 -28.58
C LYS A 612 51.47 -47.10 -29.88
N ASN A 613 50.77 -46.01 -30.26
CA ASN A 613 49.97 -45.88 -31.49
C ASN A 613 49.08 -47.10 -31.78
N ARG A 614 48.24 -47.49 -30.81
CA ARG A 614 47.34 -48.64 -30.95
C ARG A 614 46.18 -48.59 -29.98
N VAL A 615 45.16 -49.39 -30.27
CA VAL A 615 44.11 -49.74 -29.31
C VAL A 615 44.45 -51.08 -28.63
N ALA A 616 44.21 -51.17 -27.32
CA ALA A 616 44.20 -52.41 -26.56
C ALA A 616 42.88 -52.54 -25.79
N GLN A 617 42.52 -53.76 -25.39
CA GLN A 617 41.27 -54.05 -24.68
C GLN A 617 41.54 -54.71 -23.32
N ALA A 618 40.64 -54.49 -22.36
CA ALA A 618 40.71 -55.02 -21.01
C ALA A 618 40.13 -56.42 -20.81
#